data_AF-A0A950C8J2-F1
#
_entry.id   AF-A0A950C8J2-F1
#
_cell.length_a   1.000
_cell.length_b   1.000
_cell.length_c   1.000
_cell.angle_alpha   90.00
_cell.angle_beta   90.00
_cell.angle_gamma   90.00
#
_symmetry.space_group_name_H-M   'P 1'
#
loop_
_entity.id
_entity.type
_entity.pdbx_description
1 polymer ?
#
loop_
_entity_poly.entity_id
_entity_poly.type
_entity_poly.pdbx_seq_one_letter_code
_entity_poly.pdbx_strand_id
1 'polypeptide(L)'
;MASRALAGGLAPQRARHRGIAASIADELLRLEFDSELRCRALRVRRDAPPLPLSAWAATESLLLGSGAALELFTLRRKEEKAVDGAHGPGTRLTLTGGSAGVEKRVQIELYQRYPGFACYRVSYRNLSDRAVALGGWRSHDLRLLPGRSAPGVRGRATEPEFWSYCGSTHEDRRDWVQPVKPGFAQENFMGMTASDYGGGTPIIDVWRRDCGLALGHLEKSPRLLSLPVRRAGETVALAVSARLDRPLAAGEALVLPETFIAAHDGDHFATLDTYRRLMGERGFVFPRPPTAAYEGVWCAWGYERACTPQLIVDTLPKVQDLGLRWAVIDDGWQNNVGDWRPDPEKFPAGSADMQRLVQDIRARFLWPRLWVTPLAAVPGSDLLHDHTDMLLLDRDGAPQSISWWNAFYLCPAYAKTVAYTEDMVRRFIGEWGFAGLKIDGQHLNGVAPCYNPAHRHQRPEESVEGLQDLLHAMFKTAVKLNPEVVMELCPCGTSYCFFNFPSMNQAPASDPESSWQVRLKGKTLKGLIGPGAAFAGDHVELSDGGDDFASTVGIGAVVSTKFTWPRDPKPKDSFLLTPER
;
A
#
# COMPACT_ATOMS: atom_id res chain seq x y z
N MET A 1 27.07 -24.03 10.55
CA MET A 1 27.05 -25.32 11.28
C MET A 1 25.67 -25.53 11.88
N ALA A 2 25.15 -26.75 11.72
CA ALA A 2 23.98 -27.36 12.37
C ALA A 2 22.59 -26.70 12.17
N SER A 3 22.05 -26.92 10.97
CA SER A 3 20.60 -27.03 10.73
C SER A 3 20.08 -28.36 11.29
N ARG A 4 19.09 -28.32 12.20
CA ARG A 4 18.19 -29.43 12.56
C ARG A 4 17.01 -28.86 13.36
N ALA A 5 15.93 -28.54 12.65
CA ALA A 5 14.62 -28.30 13.27
C ALA A 5 13.76 -29.56 13.08
N LEU A 6 13.18 -29.99 14.18
CA LEU A 6 12.47 -31.26 14.39
C LEU A 6 11.22 -31.38 13.52
N ALA A 7 11.20 -32.40 12.67
CA ALA A 7 9.98 -32.95 12.09
C ALA A 7 9.25 -33.79 13.15
N GLY A 8 8.35 -33.17 13.91
CA GLY A 8 7.38 -33.84 14.76
C GLY A 8 6.02 -33.89 14.07
N GLY A 9 5.74 -34.96 13.33
CA GLY A 9 4.43 -35.20 12.74
C GLY A 9 3.41 -35.60 13.81
N LEU A 10 2.56 -34.66 14.22
CA LEU A 10 1.29 -34.97 14.88
C LEU A 10 0.24 -35.20 13.80
N ALA A 11 -0.22 -36.44 13.67
CA ALA A 11 -1.39 -36.79 12.86
C ALA A 11 -2.61 -35.97 13.31
N PRO A 12 -3.48 -35.51 12.41
CA PRO A 12 -4.67 -34.76 12.80
C PRO A 12 -5.62 -35.70 13.54
N GLN A 13 -5.76 -35.49 14.85
CA GLN A 13 -6.92 -36.02 15.58
C GLN A 13 -8.17 -35.47 14.89
N ARG A 14 -8.97 -36.38 14.28
CA ARG A 14 -10.30 -36.06 13.79
C ARG A 14 -11.17 -35.60 14.96
N ALA A 15 -11.20 -34.28 15.19
CA ALA A 15 -12.13 -33.67 16.13
C ALA A 15 -13.56 -34.02 15.69
N ARG A 16 -14.32 -34.66 16.58
CA ARG A 16 -15.75 -34.94 16.36
C ARG A 16 -16.46 -33.62 16.04
N HIS A 17 -17.05 -33.52 14.86
CA HIS A 17 -17.88 -32.38 14.46
C HIS A 17 -18.99 -32.15 15.51
N ARG A 18 -18.88 -31.06 16.28
CA ARG A 18 -20.01 -30.46 16.99
C ARG A 18 -20.68 -29.49 15.99
N GLY A 19 -22.01 -29.49 15.93
CA GLY A 19 -22.78 -28.76 14.91
C GLY A 19 -22.59 -27.23 14.95
N ILE A 20 -23.30 -26.53 14.05
CA ILE A 20 -23.29 -25.06 13.98
C ILE A 20 -23.91 -24.49 15.26
N ALA A 21 -23.15 -23.70 16.02
CA ALA A 21 -23.60 -23.03 17.25
C ALA A 21 -24.03 -21.57 17.01
N ALA A 22 -23.43 -20.90 16.03
CA ALA A 22 -23.85 -19.58 15.57
C ALA A 22 -23.53 -19.38 14.09
N SER A 23 -24.21 -18.44 13.43
CA SER A 23 -23.91 -18.05 12.06
C SER A 23 -24.34 -16.61 11.80
N ILE A 24 -23.69 -15.96 10.84
CA ILE A 24 -24.10 -14.69 10.26
C ILE A 24 -23.93 -14.79 8.74
N ALA A 25 -24.85 -14.22 7.96
CA ALA A 25 -24.82 -14.31 6.51
C ALA A 25 -25.46 -13.10 5.83
N ASP A 26 -25.02 -12.84 4.61
CA ASP A 26 -25.69 -12.01 3.62
C ASP A 26 -25.83 -12.79 2.29
N GLU A 27 -26.08 -12.08 1.19
CA GLU A 27 -26.28 -12.69 -0.12
C GLU A 27 -25.00 -13.30 -0.74
N LEU A 28 -23.80 -12.93 -0.26
CA LEU A 28 -22.53 -13.42 -0.81
C LEU A 28 -21.69 -14.26 0.15
N LEU A 29 -21.72 -13.96 1.45
CA LEU A 29 -20.88 -14.57 2.47
C LEU A 29 -21.73 -15.12 3.62
N ARG A 30 -21.38 -16.32 4.07
CA ARG A 30 -21.88 -16.91 5.32
C ARG A 30 -20.71 -17.36 6.17
N LEU A 31 -20.73 -16.96 7.43
CA LEU A 31 -19.77 -17.37 8.45
C LEU A 31 -20.49 -18.24 9.46
N GLU A 32 -19.92 -19.40 9.76
CA GLU A 32 -20.47 -20.34 10.74
C GLU A 32 -19.46 -20.62 11.83
N PHE A 33 -19.96 -20.68 13.07
CA PHE A 33 -19.18 -20.90 14.28
C PHE A 33 -19.67 -22.15 15.01
N ASP A 34 -18.76 -22.93 15.55
CA ASP A 34 -19.08 -24.08 16.41
C ASP A 34 -19.02 -23.72 17.90
N SER A 35 -19.25 -24.71 18.77
CA SER A 35 -19.24 -24.52 20.23
C SER A 35 -17.87 -24.14 20.80
N GLU A 36 -16.79 -24.25 20.02
CA GLU A 36 -15.41 -23.92 20.42
C GLU A 36 -14.91 -22.65 19.71
N LEU A 37 -15.82 -21.87 19.12
CA LEU A 37 -15.54 -20.67 18.34
C LEU A 37 -14.54 -20.91 17.20
N ARG A 38 -14.52 -22.12 16.64
CA ARG A 38 -13.93 -22.35 15.30
C ARG A 38 -14.90 -21.80 14.27
N CYS A 39 -14.36 -21.23 13.19
CA CYS A 39 -15.13 -20.64 12.11
C CYS A 39 -14.88 -21.36 10.78
N ARG A 40 -15.87 -21.35 9.90
CA ARG A 40 -15.69 -21.58 8.46
C ARG A 40 -16.42 -20.52 7.64
N ALA A 41 -15.85 -20.18 6.49
CA ALA A 41 -16.47 -19.29 5.51
C ALA A 41 -17.12 -20.08 4.37
N LEU A 42 -18.30 -19.64 3.94
CA LEU A 42 -19.04 -20.18 2.80
C LEU A 42 -19.44 -19.05 1.85
N ARG A 43 -19.32 -19.30 0.55
CA ARG A 43 -19.88 -18.46 -0.50
C ARG A 43 -21.36 -18.78 -0.66
N VAL A 44 -22.22 -17.78 -0.49
CA VAL A 44 -23.68 -17.89 -0.70
C VAL A 44 -24.00 -17.59 -2.16
N ARG A 45 -24.86 -18.40 -2.78
CA ARG A 45 -25.31 -18.18 -4.17
C ARG A 45 -26.83 -18.29 -4.18
N ARG A 46 -27.50 -17.42 -4.93
CA ARG A 46 -28.97 -17.35 -4.96
C ARG A 46 -29.62 -18.67 -5.36
N ASP A 47 -29.02 -19.38 -6.33
CA ASP A 47 -29.61 -20.56 -6.96
C ASP A 47 -28.75 -21.83 -6.78
N ALA A 48 -27.89 -21.87 -5.75
CA ALA A 48 -27.03 -23.03 -5.48
C ALA A 48 -26.78 -23.19 -3.98
N PRO A 49 -26.51 -24.42 -3.50
CA PRO A 49 -26.13 -24.62 -2.09
C PRO A 49 -24.86 -23.81 -1.76
N PRO A 50 -24.74 -23.29 -0.52
CA PRO A 50 -23.54 -22.57 -0.10
C PRO A 50 -22.28 -23.40 -0.34
N LEU A 51 -21.29 -22.79 -0.99
CA LEU A 51 -20.03 -23.42 -1.33
C LEU A 51 -19.02 -23.15 -0.21
N PRO A 52 -18.47 -24.17 0.46
CA PRO A 52 -17.41 -23.97 1.44
C PRO A 52 -16.19 -23.31 0.80
N LEU A 53 -15.79 -22.15 1.34
CA LEU A 53 -14.54 -21.46 0.99
C LEU A 53 -13.40 -21.98 1.87
N SER A 54 -13.69 -22.31 3.13
CA SER A 54 -12.72 -22.84 4.08
C SER A 54 -13.24 -24.09 4.80
N ALA A 55 -12.31 -24.87 5.35
CA ALA A 55 -12.62 -25.83 6.40
C ALA A 55 -12.88 -25.10 7.73
N TRP A 56 -13.36 -25.84 8.74
CA TRP A 56 -13.42 -25.34 10.13
C TRP A 56 -12.01 -25.13 10.67
N ALA A 57 -11.75 -23.95 11.22
CA ALA A 57 -10.47 -23.58 11.80
C ALA A 57 -10.65 -22.67 13.03
N ALA A 58 -9.66 -22.64 13.92
CA ALA A 58 -9.58 -21.61 14.95
C ALA A 58 -9.06 -20.32 14.29
N THR A 59 -9.97 -19.41 13.92
CA THR A 59 -9.64 -18.25 13.10
C THR A 59 -9.02 -17.10 13.89
N GLU A 60 -9.35 -16.97 15.17
CA GLU A 60 -8.71 -16.00 16.08
C GLU A 60 -8.03 -16.68 17.26
N SER A 61 -6.74 -16.42 17.43
CA SER A 61 -5.89 -17.00 18.46
C SER A 61 -4.94 -15.98 19.09
N LEU A 62 -4.63 -16.18 20.37
CA LEU A 62 -3.53 -15.51 21.06
C LEU A 62 -2.28 -16.38 20.95
N LEU A 63 -1.18 -15.79 20.50
CA LEU A 63 0.12 -16.45 20.49
C LEU A 63 0.76 -16.19 21.86
N LEU A 64 1.06 -17.24 22.60
CA LEU A 64 1.64 -17.16 23.93
C LEU A 64 3.17 -17.03 23.85
N GLY A 65 3.78 -16.44 24.87
CA GLY A 65 5.24 -16.28 24.95
C GLY A 65 6.01 -17.61 24.97
N SER A 66 5.33 -18.74 25.24
CA SER A 66 5.89 -20.10 25.14
C SER A 66 5.99 -20.64 23.71
N GLY A 67 5.41 -19.94 22.72
CA GLY A 67 5.25 -20.42 21.34
C GLY A 67 3.98 -21.24 21.09
N ALA A 68 3.20 -21.55 22.12
CA ALA A 68 1.88 -22.17 21.97
C ALA A 68 0.82 -21.12 21.55
N ALA A 69 -0.30 -21.57 21.00
CA ALA A 69 -1.44 -20.72 20.67
C ALA A 69 -2.67 -21.09 21.53
N LEU A 70 -3.35 -20.07 22.06
CA LEU A 70 -4.67 -20.23 22.68
C LEU A 70 -5.73 -20.08 21.57
N GLU A 71 -6.21 -21.22 21.07
CA GLU A 71 -7.03 -21.30 19.85
C GLU A 71 -8.52 -21.57 20.12
N LEU A 72 -8.81 -22.53 20.99
CA LEU A 72 -10.17 -23.02 21.23
C LEU A 72 -10.81 -22.26 22.39
N PHE A 73 -11.96 -21.65 22.16
CA PHE A 73 -12.72 -20.89 23.16
C PHE A 73 -14.13 -21.43 23.24
N THR A 74 -14.53 -21.99 24.37
CA THR A 74 -15.90 -22.49 24.54
C THR A 74 -16.87 -21.32 24.49
N LEU A 75 -17.82 -21.35 23.54
CA LEU A 75 -18.88 -20.35 23.39
C LEU A 75 -19.70 -20.27 24.68
N ARG A 76 -19.83 -19.07 25.23
CA ARG A 76 -20.62 -18.77 26.45
C ARG A 76 -21.84 -17.90 26.16
N ARG A 77 -21.71 -16.95 25.24
CA ARG A 77 -22.79 -16.01 24.88
C ARG A 77 -22.80 -15.73 23.39
N LYS A 78 -24.00 -15.73 22.81
CA LYS A 78 -24.31 -15.28 21.45
C LYS A 78 -25.31 -14.13 21.55
N GLU A 79 -25.11 -13.09 20.77
CA GLU A 79 -26.05 -11.99 20.61
C GLU A 79 -26.11 -11.56 19.15
N GLU A 80 -27.30 -11.41 18.59
CA GLU A 80 -27.53 -11.00 17.21
C GLU A 80 -28.48 -9.80 17.21
N LYS A 81 -28.12 -8.74 16.49
CA LYS A 81 -28.85 -7.48 16.48
C LYS A 81 -28.82 -6.85 15.10
N ALA A 82 -29.92 -6.18 14.73
CA ALA A 82 -29.87 -5.20 13.65
C ALA A 82 -28.97 -4.02 14.07
N VAL A 83 -28.22 -3.49 13.11
CA VAL A 83 -27.42 -2.27 13.28
C VAL A 83 -27.76 -1.32 12.15
N ASP A 84 -27.70 -0.02 12.45
CA ASP A 84 -27.82 1.04 11.47
C ASP A 84 -26.84 2.13 11.88
N GLY A 85 -25.74 2.23 11.12
CA GLY A 85 -24.57 3.02 11.50
C GLY A 85 -23.99 3.77 10.31
N ALA A 86 -22.71 4.16 10.40
CA ALA A 86 -22.04 4.93 9.36
C ALA A 86 -22.03 4.23 7.98
N HIS A 87 -22.07 2.90 7.96
CA HIS A 87 -22.10 2.07 6.75
C HIS A 87 -23.53 1.66 6.33
N GLY A 88 -24.56 2.24 6.97
CA GLY A 88 -25.97 1.95 6.73
C GLY A 88 -26.52 0.75 7.53
N PRO A 89 -27.69 0.22 7.15
CA PRO A 89 -28.33 -0.90 7.83
C PRO A 89 -27.57 -2.21 7.60
N GLY A 90 -27.59 -3.07 8.62
CA GLY A 90 -26.89 -4.33 8.64
C GLY A 90 -27.27 -5.23 9.83
N THR A 91 -26.51 -6.31 9.96
CA THR A 91 -26.65 -7.28 11.06
C THR A 91 -25.32 -7.39 11.80
N ARG A 92 -25.38 -7.39 13.13
CA ARG A 92 -24.24 -7.63 14.01
C ARG A 92 -24.41 -8.94 14.75
N LEU A 93 -23.42 -9.82 14.66
CA LEU A 93 -23.27 -10.99 15.52
C LEU A 93 -22.15 -10.73 16.53
N THR A 94 -22.42 -10.93 17.81
CA THR A 94 -21.42 -10.90 18.89
C THR A 94 -21.34 -12.27 19.55
N LEU A 95 -20.14 -12.82 19.60
CA LEU A 95 -19.81 -14.08 20.24
C LEU A 95 -18.84 -13.81 21.39
N THR A 96 -19.09 -14.44 22.53
CA THR A 96 -18.18 -14.41 23.68
C THR A 96 -17.88 -15.84 24.11
N GLY A 97 -16.60 -16.19 24.18
CA GLY A 97 -16.14 -17.49 24.63
C GLY A 97 -15.00 -17.38 25.63
N GLY A 98 -14.73 -18.45 26.36
CA GLY A 98 -13.67 -18.48 27.37
C GLY A 98 -12.74 -19.68 27.20
N SER A 99 -11.46 -19.47 27.50
CA SER A 99 -10.42 -20.50 27.50
C SER A 99 -9.30 -20.13 28.45
N ALA A 100 -8.86 -21.04 29.31
CA ALA A 100 -7.70 -20.87 30.20
C ALA A 100 -7.65 -19.51 30.96
N GLY A 101 -8.79 -19.03 31.49
CA GLY A 101 -8.85 -17.75 32.20
C GLY A 101 -8.84 -16.50 31.30
N VAL A 102 -8.94 -16.66 29.99
CA VAL A 102 -9.05 -15.57 29.01
C VAL A 102 -10.44 -15.61 28.35
N GLU A 103 -11.09 -14.45 28.25
CA GLU A 103 -12.29 -14.25 27.45
C GLU A 103 -11.92 -13.75 26.06
N LYS A 104 -12.50 -14.36 25.02
CA LYS A 104 -12.47 -13.87 23.63
C LYS A 104 -13.85 -13.32 23.29
N ARG A 105 -13.89 -12.09 22.76
CA ARG A 105 -15.08 -11.49 22.16
C ARG A 105 -14.84 -11.24 20.67
N VAL A 106 -15.72 -11.77 19.83
CA VAL A 106 -15.73 -11.58 18.38
C VAL A 106 -17.02 -10.88 17.99
N GLN A 107 -16.93 -9.69 17.41
CA GLN A 107 -18.07 -8.95 16.87
C GLN A 107 -17.92 -8.84 15.36
N ILE A 108 -18.97 -9.20 14.64
CA ILE A 108 -19.00 -9.28 13.17
C ILE A 108 -20.18 -8.47 12.68
N GLU A 109 -19.96 -7.61 11.70
CA GLU A 109 -20.99 -6.78 11.08
C GLU A 109 -21.02 -7.04 9.57
N LEU A 110 -22.22 -7.30 9.03
CA LEU A 110 -22.52 -7.32 7.61
C LEU A 110 -23.46 -6.16 7.29
N TYR A 111 -23.11 -5.35 6.31
CA TYR A 111 -23.87 -4.19 5.89
C TYR A 111 -24.51 -4.44 4.53
N GLN A 112 -25.79 -4.06 4.37
CA GLN A 112 -26.53 -4.27 3.11
C GLN A 112 -25.86 -3.59 1.92
N ARG A 113 -25.14 -2.49 2.15
CA ARG A 113 -24.41 -1.73 1.13
C ARG A 113 -23.15 -2.45 0.61
N TYR A 114 -22.61 -3.38 1.40
CA TYR A 114 -21.34 -4.05 1.17
C TYR A 114 -21.49 -5.56 1.30
N PRO A 115 -22.32 -6.19 0.45
CA PRO A 115 -22.53 -7.63 0.50
C PRO A 115 -21.21 -8.37 0.31
N GLY A 116 -21.05 -9.47 1.05
CA GLY A 116 -19.85 -10.28 1.05
C GLY A 116 -18.72 -9.76 1.92
N PHE A 117 -18.85 -8.57 2.53
CA PHE A 117 -17.77 -7.91 3.28
C PHE A 117 -18.09 -7.84 4.78
N ALA A 118 -17.49 -8.74 5.58
CA ALA A 118 -17.71 -8.82 7.02
C ALA A 118 -16.65 -8.03 7.80
N CYS A 119 -17.09 -7.00 8.53
CA CYS A 119 -16.24 -6.20 9.41
C CYS A 119 -16.13 -6.86 10.78
N TYR A 120 -14.90 -7.04 11.26
CA TYR A 120 -14.56 -7.74 12.50
C TYR A 120 -13.97 -6.81 13.54
N ARG A 121 -14.45 -6.93 14.78
CA ARG A 121 -13.79 -6.42 15.99
C ARG A 121 -13.56 -7.56 16.96
N VAL A 122 -12.29 -7.84 17.26
CA VAL A 122 -11.88 -8.93 18.14
C VAL A 122 -11.19 -8.34 19.35
N SER A 123 -11.51 -8.86 20.54
CA SER A 123 -10.83 -8.49 21.77
C SER A 123 -10.65 -9.68 22.70
N TYR A 124 -9.62 -9.60 23.52
CA TYR A 124 -9.30 -10.58 24.55
C TYR A 124 -9.23 -9.88 25.90
N ARG A 125 -9.82 -10.48 26.94
CA ARG A 125 -9.73 -9.98 28.31
C ARG A 125 -9.15 -11.06 29.20
N ASN A 126 -8.12 -10.72 29.96
CA ASN A 126 -7.57 -11.61 30.97
C ASN A 126 -8.47 -11.58 32.21
N LEU A 127 -9.12 -12.70 32.51
CA LEU A 127 -9.98 -12.89 33.68
C LEU A 127 -9.26 -13.59 34.83
N SER A 128 -7.99 -13.95 34.67
CA SER A 128 -7.18 -14.53 35.73
C SER A 128 -6.53 -13.44 36.60
N ASP A 129 -5.97 -13.88 37.72
CA ASP A 129 -5.19 -13.07 38.66
C ASP A 129 -3.71 -12.92 38.25
N ARG A 130 -3.29 -13.56 37.15
CA ARG A 130 -1.91 -13.56 36.67
C ARG A 130 -1.81 -12.97 35.27
N ALA A 131 -0.68 -12.34 34.98
CA ALA A 131 -0.40 -11.86 33.63
C ALA A 131 -0.22 -13.04 32.66
N VAL A 132 -0.76 -12.91 31.44
CA VAL A 132 -0.57 -13.87 30.35
C VAL A 132 0.56 -13.37 29.46
N ALA A 133 1.66 -14.13 29.37
CA ALA A 133 2.74 -13.79 28.47
C ALA A 133 2.28 -13.99 27.01
N LEU A 134 2.32 -12.92 26.22
CA LEU A 134 1.98 -12.95 24.79
C LEU A 134 3.25 -12.86 23.94
N GLY A 135 3.22 -13.51 22.79
CA GLY A 135 4.13 -13.25 21.67
C GLY A 135 3.42 -12.56 20.48
N GLY A 136 2.09 -12.50 20.49
CA GLY A 136 1.30 -11.88 19.43
C GLY A 136 -0.13 -12.39 19.36
N TRP A 137 -0.75 -12.17 18.22
CA TRP A 137 -2.10 -12.65 17.90
C TRP A 137 -2.21 -12.99 16.42
N ARG A 138 -3.22 -13.80 16.10
CA ARG A 138 -3.63 -14.08 14.72
C ARG A 138 -5.15 -13.98 14.62
N SER A 139 -5.63 -13.39 13.53
CA SER A 139 -7.04 -13.26 13.16
C SER A 139 -7.22 -13.79 11.75
N HIS A 140 -8.42 -14.30 11.45
CA HIS A 140 -8.78 -14.85 10.15
C HIS A 140 -7.85 -15.96 9.65
N ASP A 141 -7.26 -16.79 10.54
CA ASP A 141 -6.42 -17.93 10.14
C ASP A 141 -7.26 -18.98 9.40
N LEU A 142 -7.32 -18.83 8.08
CA LEU A 142 -8.20 -19.56 7.20
C LEU A 142 -7.39 -20.20 6.08
N ARG A 143 -7.93 -21.31 5.57
CA ARG A 143 -7.38 -22.00 4.39
C ARG A 143 -8.42 -22.00 3.30
N LEU A 144 -8.16 -21.23 2.23
CA LEU A 144 -8.97 -21.26 1.02
C LEU A 144 -8.82 -22.63 0.35
N LEU A 145 -9.96 -23.29 0.16
CA LEU A 145 -10.05 -24.61 -0.45
C LEU A 145 -9.81 -24.54 -1.97
N PRO A 146 -9.34 -25.64 -2.59
CA PRO A 146 -9.24 -25.75 -4.05
C PRO A 146 -10.61 -25.67 -4.71
N GLY A 147 -10.63 -25.19 -5.95
CA GLY A 147 -11.84 -25.15 -6.76
C GLY A 147 -12.39 -26.56 -7.00
N ARG A 148 -13.71 -26.73 -7.01
CA ARG A 148 -14.29 -27.97 -7.51
C ARG A 148 -14.16 -27.93 -9.03
N SER A 149 -13.23 -28.70 -9.61
CA SER A 149 -13.18 -28.90 -11.06
C SER A 149 -14.57 -29.34 -11.53
N ALA A 150 -15.26 -28.49 -12.30
CA ALA A 150 -16.50 -28.90 -12.94
C ALA A 150 -16.18 -30.09 -13.86
N PRO A 151 -16.88 -31.24 -13.76
CA PRO A 151 -16.69 -32.32 -14.72
C PRO A 151 -17.01 -31.77 -16.12
N GLY A 152 -16.00 -31.75 -16.99
CA GLY A 152 -16.12 -31.27 -18.37
C GLY A 152 -15.44 -29.94 -18.70
N VAL A 153 -15.05 -29.13 -17.71
CA VAL A 153 -14.20 -27.95 -17.97
C VAL A 153 -12.74 -28.39 -17.87
N ARG A 154 -12.21 -28.92 -18.99
CA ARG A 154 -10.76 -28.93 -19.18
C ARG A 154 -10.34 -27.47 -19.27
N GLY A 155 -9.91 -26.88 -18.15
CA GLY A 155 -9.07 -25.69 -18.23
C GLY A 155 -7.94 -25.99 -19.21
N ARG A 156 -7.52 -25.01 -20.02
CA ARG A 156 -6.20 -25.12 -20.66
C ARG A 156 -5.23 -25.48 -19.52
N ALA A 157 -4.40 -26.51 -19.73
CA ALA A 157 -3.51 -27.07 -18.71
C ALA A 157 -2.43 -26.09 -18.18
N THR A 158 -2.61 -24.79 -18.38
CA THR A 158 -1.65 -23.71 -18.23
C THR A 158 -2.09 -22.60 -17.27
N GLU A 159 -3.37 -22.55 -16.83
CA GLU A 159 -3.82 -21.51 -15.87
C GLU A 159 -3.56 -21.93 -14.41
N PRO A 160 -2.97 -21.05 -13.59
CA PRO A 160 -2.81 -21.28 -12.14
C PRO A 160 -4.16 -21.50 -11.45
N GLU A 161 -4.21 -22.42 -10.50
CA GLU A 161 -5.42 -22.68 -9.69
C GLU A 161 -5.82 -21.47 -8.84
N PHE A 162 -4.81 -20.79 -8.28
CA PHE A 162 -4.96 -19.65 -7.41
C PHE A 162 -4.12 -18.48 -7.89
N TRP A 163 -4.69 -17.30 -7.78
CA TRP A 163 -4.01 -16.02 -7.91
C TRP A 163 -4.10 -15.26 -6.59
N SER A 164 -3.15 -14.38 -6.37
CA SER A 164 -3.10 -13.52 -5.19
C SER A 164 -2.85 -12.08 -5.58
N TYR A 165 -3.44 -11.14 -4.84
CA TYR A 165 -2.99 -9.77 -4.73
C TYR A 165 -2.41 -9.59 -3.33
N CYS A 166 -1.16 -9.13 -3.26
CA CYS A 166 -0.50 -8.77 -2.00
C CYS A 166 -0.16 -7.28 -2.03
N GLY A 167 -0.72 -6.52 -1.09
CA GLY A 167 -0.51 -5.07 -1.04
C GLY A 167 0.80 -4.61 -0.39
N SER A 168 1.69 -5.52 0.06
CA SER A 168 2.97 -5.15 0.68
C SER A 168 4.03 -4.71 -0.32
N THR A 169 4.99 -3.92 0.15
CA THR A 169 6.15 -3.47 -0.64
C THR A 169 7.33 -4.44 -0.55
N HIS A 170 8.06 -4.59 -1.66
CA HIS A 170 9.24 -5.45 -1.75
C HIS A 170 10.34 -4.79 -2.60
N GLU A 171 11.61 -5.02 -2.23
CA GLU A 171 12.78 -4.49 -2.94
C GLU A 171 12.86 -4.94 -4.40
N ASP A 172 12.40 -6.15 -4.69
CA ASP A 172 12.41 -6.73 -6.02
C ASP A 172 11.27 -6.25 -6.93
N ARG A 173 10.44 -5.31 -6.45
CA ARG A 173 9.36 -4.66 -7.21
C ARG A 173 8.46 -5.64 -7.98
N ARG A 174 8.32 -6.86 -7.44
CA ARG A 174 7.56 -7.95 -8.06
C ARG A 174 6.12 -7.52 -8.37
N ASP A 175 5.52 -8.25 -9.31
CA ASP A 175 4.11 -8.09 -9.63
C ASP A 175 3.24 -8.13 -8.38
N TRP A 176 2.33 -7.17 -8.25
CA TRP A 176 1.41 -7.11 -7.11
C TRP A 176 0.38 -8.23 -7.15
N VAL A 177 0.14 -8.79 -8.34
CA VAL A 177 -0.70 -9.95 -8.58
C VAL A 177 0.13 -11.12 -9.08
N GLN A 178 0.12 -12.21 -8.33
CA GLN A 178 0.97 -13.36 -8.57
C GLN A 178 0.19 -14.67 -8.53
N PRO A 179 0.55 -15.65 -9.37
CA PRO A 179 0.03 -17.00 -9.24
C PRO A 179 0.56 -17.67 -7.96
N VAL A 180 -0.32 -18.28 -7.17
CA VAL A 180 0.05 -18.96 -5.92
C VAL A 180 0.51 -20.39 -6.24
N LYS A 181 1.77 -20.52 -6.66
CA LYS A 181 2.41 -21.79 -7.01
C LYS A 181 2.79 -22.63 -5.77
N PRO A 182 3.06 -23.94 -5.91
CA PRO A 182 3.73 -24.72 -4.86
C PRO A 182 5.00 -24.00 -4.35
N GLY A 183 5.11 -23.88 -3.02
CA GLY A 183 6.21 -23.14 -2.37
C GLY A 183 5.97 -21.63 -2.20
N PHE A 184 4.88 -21.06 -2.72
CA PHE A 184 4.56 -19.65 -2.50
C PHE A 184 4.36 -19.36 -1.01
N ALA A 185 5.11 -18.39 -0.48
CA ALA A 185 4.97 -17.88 0.88
C ALA A 185 5.39 -16.41 0.91
N GLN A 186 4.53 -15.54 1.42
CA GLN A 186 4.84 -14.13 1.64
C GLN A 186 4.24 -13.72 2.99
N GLU A 187 5.04 -13.10 3.85
CA GLU A 187 4.58 -12.59 5.14
C GLU A 187 3.71 -11.33 5.00
N ASN A 188 3.96 -10.56 3.94
CA ASN A 188 3.30 -9.29 3.66
C ASN A 188 3.24 -8.38 4.90
N PHE A 189 4.41 -8.12 5.49
CA PHE A 189 4.55 -7.22 6.62
C PHE A 189 4.33 -5.77 6.16
N MET A 190 3.48 -5.03 6.86
CA MET A 190 3.12 -3.64 6.57
C MET A 190 4.10 -2.62 7.18
N GLY A 191 5.13 -3.08 7.90
CA GLY A 191 6.24 -2.23 8.34
C GLY A 191 7.39 -2.21 7.34
N MET A 192 8.59 -1.81 7.80
CA MET A 192 9.80 -1.84 6.98
C MET A 192 10.24 -3.28 6.71
N THR A 193 10.41 -3.62 5.43
CA THR A 193 10.93 -4.91 4.94
C THR A 193 12.37 -4.80 4.43
N ALA A 194 12.85 -3.58 4.21
CA ALA A 194 14.25 -3.23 3.95
C ALA A 194 14.56 -1.83 4.50
N SER A 195 15.74 -1.27 4.20
CA SER A 195 16.11 0.10 4.65
C SER A 195 15.12 1.16 4.18
N ASP A 196 14.66 1.05 2.94
CA ASP A 196 13.84 2.02 2.22
C ASP A 196 12.58 1.44 1.57
N TYR A 197 12.19 0.24 1.98
CA TYR A 197 10.94 -0.40 1.53
C TYR A 197 10.10 -0.77 2.75
N GLY A 198 8.85 -0.35 2.75
CA GLY A 198 7.87 -0.68 3.78
C GLY A 198 6.48 -0.16 3.45
N GLY A 199 5.50 -0.56 4.25
CA GLY A 199 4.11 -0.13 4.07
C GLY A 199 3.37 -0.89 2.98
N GLY A 200 2.48 -0.18 2.30
CA GLY A 200 1.63 -0.73 1.25
C GLY A 200 0.13 -0.69 1.58
N THR A 201 -0.67 -1.39 0.78
CA THR A 201 -2.12 -1.49 0.96
C THR A 201 -2.41 -2.66 1.91
N PRO A 202 -3.13 -2.46 3.03
CA PRO A 202 -3.32 -3.50 4.05
C PRO A 202 -4.42 -4.50 3.68
N ILE A 203 -4.29 -5.09 2.49
CA ILE A 203 -5.21 -6.06 1.90
C ILE A 203 -4.40 -7.18 1.25
N ILE A 204 -4.85 -8.40 1.49
CA ILE A 204 -4.51 -9.58 0.70
C ILE A 204 -5.79 -10.15 0.10
N ASP A 205 -5.72 -10.61 -1.13
CA ASP A 205 -6.83 -11.25 -1.83
C ASP A 205 -6.30 -12.50 -2.50
N VAL A 206 -6.94 -13.65 -2.29
CA VAL A 206 -6.64 -14.88 -3.02
C VAL A 206 -7.90 -15.37 -3.68
N TRP A 207 -7.85 -15.58 -4.98
CA TRP A 207 -8.98 -16.05 -5.75
C TRP A 207 -8.63 -17.22 -6.66
N ARG A 208 -9.70 -17.94 -6.99
CA ARG A 208 -9.76 -18.97 -8.02
C ARG A 208 -10.87 -18.56 -8.99
N ARG A 209 -11.05 -19.34 -10.05
CA ARG A 209 -11.95 -18.98 -11.16
C ARG A 209 -13.40 -18.67 -10.77
N ASP A 210 -13.92 -19.27 -9.70
CA ASP A 210 -15.33 -19.18 -9.31
C ASP A 210 -15.63 -18.37 -8.04
N CYS A 211 -14.59 -17.94 -7.30
CA CYS A 211 -14.70 -17.09 -6.11
C CYS A 211 -13.32 -16.64 -5.61
N GLY A 212 -13.30 -15.56 -4.83
CA GLY A 212 -12.13 -15.17 -4.03
C GLY A 212 -12.45 -14.91 -2.56
N LEU A 213 -11.37 -14.85 -1.78
CA LEU A 213 -11.38 -14.57 -0.36
C LEU A 213 -10.29 -13.54 -0.05
N ALA A 214 -10.69 -12.41 0.51
CA ALA A 214 -9.78 -11.34 0.89
C ALA A 214 -9.84 -11.01 2.37
N LEU A 215 -8.71 -10.58 2.91
CA LEU A 215 -8.52 -10.18 4.30
C LEU A 215 -7.76 -8.86 4.37
N GLY A 216 -7.97 -8.09 5.43
CA GLY A 216 -7.22 -6.85 5.66
C GLY A 216 -7.68 -6.11 6.91
N HIS A 217 -7.27 -4.85 7.06
CA HIS A 217 -7.70 -4.00 8.17
C HIS A 217 -8.30 -2.65 7.75
N LEU A 218 -9.18 -2.14 8.61
CA LEU A 218 -9.99 -0.93 8.42
C LEU A 218 -9.56 0.23 9.35
N GLU A 219 -8.39 0.10 9.97
CA GLU A 219 -7.75 1.16 10.76
C GLU A 219 -7.51 2.42 9.92
N LYS A 220 -7.51 3.58 10.57
CA LYS A 220 -7.27 4.89 9.94
C LYS A 220 -5.80 5.32 9.92
N SER A 221 -4.90 4.43 10.28
CA SER A 221 -3.47 4.68 10.16
C SER A 221 -2.74 3.37 9.90
N PRO A 222 -1.51 3.42 9.36
CA PRO A 222 -0.68 2.25 9.19
C PRO A 222 -0.58 1.44 10.49
N ARG A 223 -0.50 0.12 10.36
CA ARG A 223 -0.30 -0.81 11.48
C ARG A 223 0.87 -1.72 11.16
N LEU A 224 1.75 -1.91 12.15
CA LEU A 224 2.85 -2.85 12.06
C LEU A 224 2.34 -4.29 12.28
N LEU A 225 1.72 -4.84 11.24
CA LEU A 225 1.18 -6.19 11.22
C LEU A 225 1.51 -6.90 9.89
N SER A 226 1.36 -8.21 9.88
CA SER A 226 1.58 -9.08 8.73
C SER A 226 0.26 -9.60 8.18
N LEU A 227 0.20 -9.79 6.86
CA LEU A 227 -0.91 -10.37 6.12
C LEU A 227 -0.44 -11.64 5.39
N PRO A 228 -0.02 -12.70 6.11
CA PRO A 228 0.67 -13.81 5.47
C PRO A 228 -0.21 -14.56 4.48
N VAL A 229 0.35 -14.86 3.29
CA VAL A 229 -0.24 -15.71 2.27
C VAL A 229 0.72 -16.86 1.97
N ARG A 230 0.26 -18.10 2.13
CA ARG A 230 1.11 -19.29 1.92
C ARG A 230 0.36 -20.43 1.24
N ARG A 231 0.97 -21.02 0.22
CA ARG A 231 0.52 -22.30 -0.35
C ARG A 231 0.70 -23.42 0.69
N ALA A 232 -0.38 -24.10 1.06
CA ALA A 232 -0.40 -25.15 2.07
C ALA A 232 -1.10 -26.41 1.55
N GLY A 233 -0.33 -27.38 1.03
CA GLY A 233 -0.87 -28.62 0.45
C GLY A 233 -1.67 -28.30 -0.82
N GLU A 234 -2.99 -28.51 -0.80
CA GLU A 234 -3.94 -28.11 -1.87
C GLU A 234 -4.75 -26.84 -1.55
N THR A 235 -4.43 -26.18 -0.44
CA THR A 235 -5.08 -24.95 0.01
C THR A 235 -4.15 -23.74 -0.03
N VAL A 236 -4.70 -22.54 0.13
CA VAL A 236 -3.93 -21.32 0.40
C VAL A 236 -4.30 -20.81 1.79
N ALA A 237 -3.31 -20.71 2.68
CA ALA A 237 -3.49 -20.13 4.00
C ALA A 237 -3.39 -18.60 3.91
N LEU A 238 -4.34 -17.91 4.54
CA LEU A 238 -4.34 -16.46 4.72
C LEU A 238 -4.58 -16.14 6.20
N ALA A 239 -4.00 -15.05 6.70
CA ALA A 239 -4.31 -14.53 8.02
C ALA A 239 -3.98 -13.04 8.13
N VAL A 240 -4.38 -12.43 9.25
CA VAL A 240 -3.84 -11.17 9.76
C VAL A 240 -3.15 -11.46 11.09
N SER A 241 -1.93 -11.00 11.30
CA SER A 241 -1.20 -11.26 12.56
C SER A 241 -0.27 -10.14 12.95
N ALA A 242 -0.08 -9.91 14.25
CA ALA A 242 0.97 -9.02 14.73
C ALA A 242 1.70 -9.62 15.92
N ARG A 243 2.96 -9.24 16.06
CA ARG A 243 3.77 -9.54 17.25
C ARG A 243 3.39 -8.60 18.39
N LEU A 244 3.46 -9.10 19.61
CA LEU A 244 3.31 -8.32 20.82
C LEU A 244 4.42 -8.72 21.79
N ASP A 245 5.31 -7.80 22.08
CA ASP A 245 6.42 -8.02 23.02
C ASP A 245 6.05 -7.46 24.42
N ARG A 246 4.84 -7.79 24.88
CA ARG A 246 4.35 -7.43 26.23
C ARG A 246 3.34 -8.46 26.76
N PRO A 247 3.24 -8.67 28.08
CA PRO A 247 2.18 -9.48 28.64
C PRO A 247 0.82 -8.78 28.58
N LEU A 248 -0.25 -9.57 28.68
CA LEU A 248 -1.60 -9.12 28.97
C LEU A 248 -1.83 -9.18 30.48
N ALA A 249 -1.88 -8.02 31.15
CA ALA A 249 -2.01 -7.93 32.60
C ALA A 249 -3.37 -8.48 33.10
N ALA A 250 -3.45 -8.81 34.39
CA ALA A 250 -4.69 -9.26 35.02
C ALA A 250 -5.79 -8.19 34.86
N GLY A 251 -6.97 -8.58 34.38
CA GLY A 251 -8.09 -7.68 34.10
C GLY A 251 -7.94 -6.80 32.85
N GLU A 252 -6.78 -6.79 32.19
CA GLU A 252 -6.54 -5.99 30.98
C GLU A 252 -7.33 -6.54 29.79
N ALA A 253 -7.77 -5.65 28.90
CA ALA A 253 -8.35 -5.98 27.61
C ALA A 253 -7.39 -5.59 26.48
N LEU A 254 -7.06 -6.56 25.62
CA LEU A 254 -6.40 -6.35 24.34
C LEU A 254 -7.46 -6.23 23.24
N VAL A 255 -7.56 -5.06 22.62
CA VAL A 255 -8.40 -4.83 21.44
C VAL A 255 -7.53 -4.93 20.20
N LEU A 256 -7.91 -5.78 19.25
CA LEU A 256 -7.21 -5.92 17.99
C LEU A 256 -7.65 -4.83 16.99
N PRO A 257 -6.83 -4.51 15.96
CA PRO A 257 -7.26 -3.71 14.83
C PRO A 257 -8.60 -4.18 14.25
N GLU A 258 -9.43 -3.24 13.79
CA GLU A 258 -10.63 -3.57 13.05
C GLU A 258 -10.22 -4.23 11.73
N THR A 259 -10.67 -5.46 11.49
CA THR A 259 -10.29 -6.27 10.32
C THR A 259 -11.50 -6.60 9.47
N PHE A 260 -11.29 -7.21 8.31
CA PHE A 260 -12.38 -7.75 7.52
C PHE A 260 -12.04 -9.09 6.89
N ILE A 261 -13.10 -9.81 6.52
CA ILE A 261 -13.08 -10.92 5.58
C ILE A 261 -14.09 -10.62 4.48
N ALA A 262 -13.68 -10.79 3.23
CA ALA A 262 -14.54 -10.54 2.08
C ALA A 262 -14.58 -11.75 1.15
N ALA A 263 -15.77 -12.14 0.71
CA ALA A 263 -15.96 -13.07 -0.38
C ALA A 263 -16.51 -12.34 -1.61
N HIS A 264 -15.96 -12.64 -2.77
CA HIS A 264 -16.33 -11.97 -4.01
C HIS A 264 -16.27 -12.93 -5.21
N ASP A 265 -16.79 -12.45 -6.34
CA ASP A 265 -16.62 -13.08 -7.64
C ASP A 265 -15.56 -12.31 -8.46
N GLY A 266 -14.96 -12.97 -9.44
CA GLY A 266 -13.88 -12.39 -10.23
C GLY A 266 -12.56 -12.34 -9.46
N ASP A 267 -11.85 -11.21 -9.58
CA ASP A 267 -10.53 -11.00 -8.99
C ASP A 267 -10.53 -9.88 -7.94
N HIS A 268 -9.32 -9.48 -7.52
CA HIS A 268 -9.06 -8.51 -6.46
C HIS A 268 -9.76 -7.17 -6.65
N PHE A 269 -10.13 -6.78 -7.88
CA PHE A 269 -10.77 -5.48 -8.14
C PHE A 269 -12.04 -5.26 -7.30
N ALA A 270 -12.87 -6.30 -7.13
CA ALA A 270 -14.12 -6.20 -6.35
C ALA A 270 -13.86 -5.87 -4.87
N THR A 271 -12.86 -6.52 -4.29
CA THR A 271 -12.40 -6.25 -2.92
C THR A 271 -11.86 -4.83 -2.79
N LEU A 272 -10.97 -4.42 -3.71
CA LEU A 272 -10.33 -3.10 -3.66
C LEU A 272 -11.35 -1.96 -3.79
N ASP A 273 -12.32 -2.09 -4.70
CA ASP A 273 -13.37 -1.08 -4.86
C ASP A 273 -14.29 -0.98 -3.62
N THR A 274 -14.63 -2.12 -3.00
CA THR A 274 -15.41 -2.14 -1.76
C THR A 274 -14.63 -1.51 -0.60
N TYR A 275 -13.35 -1.88 -0.47
CA TYR A 275 -12.46 -1.31 0.53
C TYR A 275 -12.33 0.21 0.37
N ARG A 276 -12.07 0.69 -0.84
CA ARG A 276 -12.02 2.12 -1.17
C ARG A 276 -13.29 2.85 -0.72
N ARG A 277 -14.47 2.31 -1.05
CA ARG A 277 -15.75 2.95 -0.69
C ARG A 277 -15.93 3.02 0.82
N LEU A 278 -15.65 1.93 1.54
CA LEU A 278 -15.76 1.87 3.00
C LEU A 278 -14.76 2.84 3.67
N MET A 279 -13.51 2.85 3.23
CA MET A 279 -12.50 3.78 3.75
C MET A 279 -12.80 5.23 3.37
N GLY A 280 -13.43 5.49 2.22
CA GLY A 280 -13.96 6.79 1.83
C GLY A 280 -14.99 7.33 2.82
N GLU A 281 -15.92 6.49 3.30
CA GLU A 281 -16.86 6.85 4.37
C GLU A 281 -16.15 7.17 5.71
N ARG A 282 -14.90 6.70 5.87
CA ARG A 282 -14.05 6.97 7.04
C ARG A 282 -13.17 8.22 6.87
N GLY A 283 -13.24 8.90 5.73
CA GLY A 283 -12.48 10.11 5.40
C GLY A 283 -11.29 9.89 4.45
N PHE A 284 -11.02 8.67 4.01
CA PHE A 284 -9.94 8.36 3.07
C PHE A 284 -10.43 8.49 1.63
N VAL A 285 -10.60 9.74 1.19
CA VAL A 285 -11.04 10.07 -0.16
C VAL A 285 -9.82 10.52 -0.96
N PHE A 286 -9.61 9.89 -2.11
CA PHE A 286 -8.64 10.39 -3.08
C PHE A 286 -9.15 11.72 -3.66
N PRO A 287 -8.37 12.81 -3.56
CA PRO A 287 -8.73 14.10 -4.13
C PRO A 287 -9.08 13.97 -5.61
N ARG A 288 -10.12 14.68 -6.05
CA ARG A 288 -10.49 14.72 -7.46
C ARG A 288 -9.31 15.28 -8.27
N PRO A 289 -8.78 14.55 -9.28
CA PRO A 289 -7.73 15.09 -10.12
C PRO A 289 -8.21 16.32 -10.91
N PRO A 290 -7.39 17.38 -11.02
CA PRO A 290 -7.67 18.48 -11.94
C PRO A 290 -7.57 17.97 -13.38
N THR A 291 -8.16 18.69 -14.34
CA THR A 291 -8.12 18.29 -15.76
C THR A 291 -6.68 18.10 -16.25
N ALA A 292 -5.75 18.95 -15.81
CA ALA A 292 -4.35 18.86 -16.18
C ALA A 292 -3.71 17.51 -15.79
N ALA A 293 -4.20 16.82 -14.75
CA ALA A 293 -3.66 15.53 -14.33
C ALA A 293 -3.89 14.39 -15.35
N TYR A 294 -4.73 14.60 -16.36
CA TYR A 294 -5.01 13.62 -17.42
C TYR A 294 -4.23 13.86 -18.71
N GLU A 295 -3.44 14.93 -18.76
CA GLU A 295 -2.78 15.39 -19.97
C GLU A 295 -1.41 14.71 -20.17
N GLY A 296 -1.01 14.53 -21.44
CA GLY A 296 0.21 13.81 -21.81
C GLY A 296 1.48 14.45 -21.26
N VAL A 297 2.44 13.60 -20.86
CA VAL A 297 3.65 14.00 -20.13
C VAL A 297 4.92 13.76 -20.94
N TRP A 298 5.79 14.77 -20.99
CA TRP A 298 7.19 14.60 -21.30
C TRP A 298 8.04 14.80 -20.04
N CYS A 299 8.96 13.87 -19.80
CA CYS A 299 9.84 13.87 -18.64
C CYS A 299 11.32 13.98 -19.04
N ALA A 300 12.03 14.95 -18.47
CA ALA A 300 13.44 15.19 -18.77
C ALA A 300 14.38 14.09 -18.22
N TRP A 301 13.86 13.11 -17.46
CA TRP A 301 14.64 11.95 -16.99
C TRP A 301 15.29 11.15 -18.11
N GLY A 302 14.85 11.32 -19.37
CA GLY A 302 15.55 10.79 -20.54
C GLY A 302 17.04 11.15 -20.58
N TYR A 303 17.38 12.37 -20.14
CA TYR A 303 18.76 12.85 -20.01
C TYR A 303 19.45 12.43 -18.70
N GLU A 304 18.69 11.88 -17.75
CA GLU A 304 19.13 11.58 -16.39
C GLU A 304 19.81 12.80 -15.74
N ARG A 305 20.79 12.58 -14.87
CA ARG A 305 21.51 13.66 -14.18
C ARG A 305 22.41 14.50 -15.09
N ALA A 306 22.60 14.11 -16.36
CA ALA A 306 23.26 14.94 -17.37
C ALA A 306 22.33 16.02 -17.95
N CYS A 307 21.05 16.05 -17.57
CA CYS A 307 20.11 17.08 -17.99
C CYS A 307 20.60 18.48 -17.60
N THR A 308 20.44 19.43 -18.53
CA THR A 308 20.71 20.86 -18.34
C THR A 308 19.48 21.68 -18.73
N PRO A 309 19.33 22.92 -18.23
CA PRO A 309 18.21 23.78 -18.61
C PRO A 309 18.11 24.00 -20.12
N GLN A 310 19.26 24.12 -20.81
CA GLN A 310 19.28 24.29 -22.26
C GLN A 310 18.72 23.07 -23.00
N LEU A 311 19.09 21.84 -22.59
CA LEU A 311 18.52 20.62 -23.17
C LEU A 311 17.00 20.58 -23.01
N ILE A 312 16.49 21.03 -21.85
CA ILE A 312 15.04 21.13 -21.63
C ILE A 312 14.44 22.12 -22.63
N VAL A 313 14.95 23.35 -22.68
CA VAL A 313 14.44 24.42 -23.57
C VAL A 313 14.47 24.02 -25.05
N ASP A 314 15.52 23.33 -25.48
CA ASP A 314 15.68 22.84 -26.86
C ASP A 314 14.68 21.72 -27.20
N THR A 315 14.21 20.97 -26.18
CA THR A 315 13.25 19.88 -26.36
C THR A 315 11.81 20.37 -26.42
N LEU A 316 11.48 21.45 -25.71
CA LEU A 316 10.10 21.94 -25.59
C LEU A 316 9.35 22.14 -26.93
N PRO A 317 9.96 22.62 -28.03
CA PRO A 317 9.29 22.67 -29.33
C PRO A 317 8.80 21.29 -29.78
N LYS A 318 9.62 20.24 -29.63
CA LYS A 318 9.24 18.87 -29.99
C LYS A 318 8.13 18.34 -29.08
N VAL A 319 8.18 18.63 -27.79
CA VAL A 319 7.12 18.29 -26.83
C VAL A 319 5.77 18.90 -27.26
N GLN A 320 5.79 20.15 -27.70
CA GLN A 320 4.62 20.85 -28.22
C GLN A 320 4.11 20.25 -29.53
N ASP A 321 5.01 19.93 -30.47
CA ASP A 321 4.68 19.29 -31.75
C ASP A 321 3.95 17.95 -31.55
N LEU A 322 4.37 17.17 -30.56
CA LEU A 322 3.77 15.87 -30.20
C LEU A 322 2.46 16.01 -29.42
N GLY A 323 2.00 17.24 -29.15
CA GLY A 323 0.74 17.48 -28.46
C GLY A 323 0.76 17.18 -26.96
N LEU A 324 1.93 16.94 -26.38
CA LEU A 324 2.08 16.78 -24.94
C LEU A 324 1.81 18.13 -24.23
N ARG A 325 1.55 18.08 -22.92
CA ARG A 325 1.20 19.27 -22.15
C ARG A 325 2.00 19.45 -20.87
N TRP A 326 2.62 18.39 -20.35
CA TRP A 326 3.53 18.52 -19.21
C TRP A 326 4.99 18.45 -19.64
N ALA A 327 5.80 19.30 -19.02
CA ALA A 327 7.25 19.18 -19.03
C ALA A 327 7.74 18.96 -17.58
N VAL A 328 8.30 17.79 -17.32
CA VAL A 328 8.80 17.41 -15.99
C VAL A 328 10.31 17.62 -15.94
N ILE A 329 10.74 18.43 -14.97
CA ILE A 329 12.15 18.59 -14.60
C ILE A 329 12.44 17.54 -13.54
N ASP A 330 13.17 16.50 -13.92
CA ASP A 330 13.38 15.30 -13.09
C ASP A 330 14.65 15.39 -12.22
N ASP A 331 15.04 14.29 -11.55
CA ASP A 331 16.18 14.24 -10.62
C ASP A 331 17.48 14.77 -11.25
N GLY A 332 18.16 15.63 -10.49
CA GLY A 332 19.45 16.23 -10.87
C GLY A 332 19.40 17.73 -11.14
N TRP A 333 18.28 18.40 -10.90
CA TRP A 333 18.20 19.87 -10.91
C TRP A 333 18.79 20.49 -9.65
N GLN A 334 18.75 19.73 -8.55
CA GLN A 334 19.14 20.16 -7.21
C GLN A 334 20.63 19.94 -6.92
N ASN A 335 21.18 20.73 -6.00
CA ASN A 335 22.55 20.60 -5.51
C ASN A 335 22.77 19.26 -4.78
N ASN A 336 21.86 18.87 -3.91
CA ASN A 336 21.84 17.59 -3.22
C ASN A 336 20.42 17.26 -2.68
N VAL A 337 20.25 16.03 -2.21
CA VAL A 337 19.03 15.59 -1.51
C VAL A 337 19.10 16.02 -0.05
N GLY A 338 18.13 16.82 0.39
CA GLY A 338 18.11 17.41 1.72
C GLY A 338 18.00 18.92 1.64
N ASP A 339 18.88 19.60 0.89
CA ASP A 339 18.93 21.07 0.84
C ASP A 339 18.00 21.71 -0.20
N TRP A 340 17.69 20.97 -1.27
CA TRP A 340 16.70 21.34 -2.28
C TRP A 340 16.91 22.75 -2.88
N ARG A 341 18.18 23.07 -3.17
CA ARG A 341 18.58 24.30 -3.88
C ARG A 341 18.96 23.97 -5.31
N PRO A 342 18.80 24.87 -6.29
CA PRO A 342 19.27 24.63 -7.65
C PRO A 342 20.78 24.35 -7.64
N ASP A 343 21.20 23.37 -8.44
CA ASP A 343 22.61 23.09 -8.66
C ASP A 343 23.30 24.33 -9.24
N PRO A 344 24.38 24.84 -8.62
CA PRO A 344 24.99 26.11 -9.03
C PRO A 344 25.71 26.04 -10.38
N GLU A 345 26.09 24.86 -10.86
CA GLU A 345 26.70 24.71 -12.19
C GLU A 345 25.62 24.78 -13.29
N LYS A 346 24.47 24.16 -13.05
CA LYS A 346 23.33 24.16 -13.99
C LYS A 346 22.50 25.44 -13.93
N PHE A 347 22.38 26.04 -12.75
CA PHE A 347 21.57 27.20 -12.43
C PHE A 347 22.41 28.26 -11.69
N PRO A 348 23.35 28.94 -12.38
CA PRO A 348 24.28 29.88 -11.75
C PRO A 348 23.61 31.11 -11.08
N ALA A 349 22.41 31.51 -11.49
CA ALA A 349 21.61 32.52 -10.77
C ALA A 349 20.52 31.89 -9.88
N GLY A 350 20.63 30.59 -9.59
CA GLY A 350 19.80 29.85 -8.64
C GLY A 350 18.30 29.94 -8.96
N SER A 351 17.53 30.40 -7.98
CA SER A 351 16.07 30.55 -8.08
C SER A 351 15.61 31.38 -9.28
N ALA A 352 16.40 32.38 -9.71
CA ALA A 352 16.06 33.19 -10.87
C ALA A 352 16.11 32.35 -12.17
N ASP A 353 17.00 31.37 -12.26
CA ASP A 353 17.11 30.48 -13.43
C ASP A 353 15.96 29.47 -13.45
N MET A 354 15.58 28.94 -12.28
CA MET A 354 14.40 28.10 -12.14
C MET A 354 13.13 28.82 -12.58
N GLN A 355 12.92 30.07 -12.15
CA GLN A 355 11.78 30.88 -12.56
C GLN A 355 11.77 31.17 -14.07
N ARG A 356 12.93 31.45 -14.68
CA ARG A 356 13.02 31.62 -16.14
C ARG A 356 12.67 30.33 -16.89
N LEU A 357 13.17 29.18 -16.43
CA LEU A 357 12.82 27.89 -17.02
C LEU A 357 11.32 27.59 -16.92
N VAL A 358 10.69 27.89 -15.78
CA VAL A 358 9.23 27.82 -15.63
C VAL A 358 8.51 28.73 -16.64
N GLN A 359 9.00 29.96 -16.85
CA GLN A 359 8.44 30.89 -17.83
C GLN A 359 8.58 30.36 -19.27
N ASP A 360 9.73 29.79 -19.64
CA ASP A 360 10.00 29.23 -20.96
C ASP A 360 9.09 28.02 -21.29
N ILE A 361 8.79 27.21 -20.28
CA ILE A 361 7.82 26.11 -20.39
C ILE A 361 6.40 26.67 -20.60
N ARG A 362 5.99 27.63 -19.77
CA ARG A 362 4.66 28.25 -19.85
C ARG A 362 4.43 29.04 -21.14
N ALA A 363 5.46 29.67 -21.70
CA ALA A 363 5.41 30.39 -22.97
C ALA A 363 5.03 29.48 -24.16
N ARG A 364 5.18 28.16 -24.01
CA ARG A 364 4.77 27.14 -24.98
C ARG A 364 3.45 26.45 -24.62
N PHE A 365 2.70 27.01 -23.67
CA PHE A 365 1.43 26.46 -23.17
C PHE A 365 1.57 25.07 -22.53
N LEU A 366 2.75 24.78 -21.96
CA LEU A 366 3.02 23.57 -21.20
C LEU A 366 2.95 23.85 -19.69
N TRP A 367 2.58 22.84 -18.90
CA TRP A 367 2.65 22.88 -17.44
C TRP A 367 4.01 22.37 -16.94
N PRO A 368 4.73 23.18 -16.14
CA PRO A 368 5.99 22.77 -15.54
C PRO A 368 5.74 21.94 -14.28
N ARG A 369 6.41 20.79 -14.17
CA ARG A 369 6.40 19.92 -12.98
C ARG A 369 7.82 19.69 -12.47
N LEU A 370 8.02 19.72 -11.15
CA LEU A 370 9.33 19.52 -10.53
C LEU A 370 9.40 18.19 -9.77
N TRP A 371 10.48 17.44 -9.95
CA TRP A 371 10.77 16.26 -9.16
C TRP A 371 11.35 16.60 -7.79
N VAL A 372 10.95 15.84 -6.76
CA VAL A 372 11.48 15.95 -5.41
C VAL A 372 11.37 14.61 -4.66
N THR A 373 12.31 14.33 -3.77
CA THR A 373 12.21 13.21 -2.83
C THR A 373 12.25 13.68 -1.37
N PRO A 374 11.11 14.11 -0.79
CA PRO A 374 11.09 14.62 0.59
C PRO A 374 11.52 13.54 1.59
N LEU A 375 11.67 13.92 2.86
CA LEU A 375 12.01 13.01 3.96
C LEU A 375 13.42 12.39 3.89
N ALA A 376 14.22 12.74 2.88
CA ALA A 376 15.58 12.25 2.69
C ALA A 376 16.58 13.41 2.82
N ALA A 377 17.73 13.14 3.45
CA ALA A 377 18.87 14.05 3.47
C ALA A 377 20.20 13.28 3.38
N VAL A 378 21.10 13.69 2.50
CA VAL A 378 22.41 13.03 2.33
C VAL A 378 23.40 13.42 3.43
N PRO A 379 24.34 12.53 3.79
CA PRO A 379 25.50 12.91 4.59
C PRO A 379 26.23 14.11 3.97
N GLY A 380 26.48 15.15 4.75
CA GLY A 380 27.18 16.36 4.30
C GLY A 380 26.29 17.45 3.69
N SER A 381 24.96 17.28 3.69
CA SER A 381 24.02 18.38 3.42
C SER A 381 24.08 19.46 4.50
N ASP A 382 23.80 20.71 4.14
CA ASP A 382 23.68 21.81 5.10
C ASP A 382 22.57 21.49 6.12
N LEU A 383 21.48 20.87 5.67
CA LEU A 383 20.38 20.44 6.52
C LEU A 383 20.84 19.51 7.65
N LEU A 384 21.68 18.52 7.36
CA LEU A 384 22.20 17.63 8.41
C LEU A 384 23.36 18.25 9.20
N HIS A 385 24.04 19.28 8.69
CA HIS A 385 24.97 20.07 9.50
C HIS A 385 24.23 20.82 10.62
N ASP A 386 23.13 21.49 10.28
CA ASP A 386 22.39 22.36 11.19
C ASP A 386 21.31 21.64 12.01
N HIS A 387 20.74 20.56 11.46
CA HIS A 387 19.53 19.91 11.96
C HIS A 387 19.63 18.38 12.01
N THR A 388 20.73 17.85 12.56
CA THR A 388 20.82 16.41 12.93
C THR A 388 19.66 15.96 13.83
N ASP A 389 19.04 16.89 14.57
CA ASP A 389 17.86 16.61 15.38
C ASP A 389 16.65 16.18 14.55
N MET A 390 16.61 16.40 13.23
CA MET A 390 15.53 15.90 12.36
C MET A 390 15.62 14.41 12.03
N LEU A 391 16.77 13.77 12.24
CA LEU A 391 17.00 12.38 11.85
C LEU A 391 16.04 11.42 12.55
N LEU A 392 15.51 10.46 11.79
CA LEU A 392 14.84 9.29 12.34
C LEU A 392 15.90 8.31 12.85
N LEU A 393 15.86 8.01 14.14
CA LEU A 393 16.82 7.10 14.79
C LEU A 393 16.16 5.78 15.18
N ASP A 394 16.89 4.69 15.06
CA ASP A 394 16.51 3.38 15.58
C ASP A 394 16.73 3.26 17.11
N ARG A 395 16.42 2.09 17.68
CA ARG A 395 16.53 1.83 19.12
C ARG A 395 17.95 2.00 19.67
N ASP A 396 18.96 1.81 18.82
CA ASP A 396 20.37 1.88 19.19
C ASP A 396 20.95 3.29 18.93
N GLY A 397 20.12 4.21 18.42
CA GLY A 397 20.48 5.60 18.14
C GLY A 397 21.11 5.81 16.76
N ALA A 398 21.12 4.79 15.89
CA ALA A 398 21.64 4.92 14.54
C ALA A 398 20.59 5.55 13.61
N PRO A 399 20.99 6.39 12.64
CA PRO A 399 20.06 6.95 11.67
C PRO A 399 19.55 5.87 10.72
N GLN A 400 18.26 5.89 10.44
CA GLN A 400 17.67 5.00 9.44
C GLN A 400 18.15 5.41 8.04
N SER A 401 18.71 4.46 7.30
CA SER A 401 19.26 4.69 5.95
C SER A 401 18.19 4.61 4.86
N ILE A 402 18.37 5.41 3.81
CA ILE A 402 17.74 5.28 2.50
C ILE A 402 18.84 4.83 1.53
N SER A 403 18.90 3.52 1.27
CA SER A 403 20.05 2.91 0.61
C SER A 403 20.27 3.44 -0.81
N TRP A 404 19.20 3.59 -1.60
CA TRP A 404 19.30 3.98 -3.00
C TRP A 404 19.84 5.40 -3.21
N TRP A 405 19.49 6.35 -2.34
CA TRP A 405 19.97 7.73 -2.41
C TRP A 405 21.24 7.97 -1.58
N ASN A 406 21.77 6.94 -0.90
CA ASN A 406 22.82 7.08 0.11
C ASN A 406 22.49 8.21 1.11
N ALA A 407 21.25 8.23 1.60
CA ALA A 407 20.69 9.28 2.43
C ALA A 407 20.19 8.70 3.77
N PHE A 408 19.74 9.58 4.65
CA PHE A 408 19.05 9.21 5.88
C PHE A 408 17.62 9.72 5.89
N TYR A 409 16.76 9.02 6.63
CA TYR A 409 15.41 9.46 6.90
C TYR A 409 15.39 10.65 7.86
N LEU A 410 14.54 11.61 7.55
CA LEU A 410 14.03 12.57 8.51
C LEU A 410 12.77 11.98 9.18
N CYS A 411 12.52 12.28 10.45
CA CYS A 411 11.29 11.82 11.09
C CYS A 411 10.08 12.63 10.61
N PRO A 412 9.05 12.01 10.02
CA PRO A 412 7.91 12.74 9.49
C PRO A 412 6.99 13.29 10.58
N ALA A 413 7.04 12.71 11.78
CA ALA A 413 6.26 13.14 12.94
C ALA A 413 6.98 14.24 13.77
N TYR A 414 8.12 14.74 13.31
CA TYR A 414 8.82 15.84 13.96
C TYR A 414 8.44 17.19 13.36
N ALA A 415 8.04 18.14 14.20
CA ALA A 415 7.47 19.42 13.77
C ALA A 415 8.40 20.22 12.84
N LYS A 416 9.73 20.20 13.08
CA LYS A 416 10.67 20.88 12.18
C LYS A 416 10.70 20.25 10.80
N THR A 417 10.65 18.92 10.69
CA THR A 417 10.62 18.21 9.40
C THR A 417 9.38 18.58 8.60
N VAL A 418 8.23 18.67 9.26
CA VAL A 418 6.98 19.12 8.63
C VAL A 418 7.11 20.56 8.14
N ALA A 419 7.57 21.49 8.99
CA ALA A 419 7.74 22.90 8.62
C ALA A 419 8.70 23.06 7.43
N TYR A 420 9.84 22.36 7.45
CA TYR A 420 10.81 22.36 6.37
C TYR A 420 10.21 21.88 5.04
N THR A 421 9.40 20.82 5.10
CA THR A 421 8.72 20.27 3.93
C THR A 421 7.67 21.24 3.38
N GLU A 422 6.91 21.93 4.23
CA GLU A 422 5.96 22.95 3.78
C GLU A 422 6.67 24.16 3.15
N ASP A 423 7.78 24.63 3.71
CA ASP A 423 8.58 25.72 3.15
C ASP A 423 9.16 25.37 1.79
N MET A 424 9.59 24.12 1.61
CA MET A 424 10.00 23.59 0.32
C MET A 424 8.86 23.68 -0.71
N VAL A 425 7.63 23.29 -0.34
CA VAL A 425 6.46 23.42 -1.24
C VAL A 425 6.13 24.87 -1.54
N ARG A 426 6.20 25.78 -0.55
CA ARG A 426 5.98 27.23 -0.74
C ARG A 426 6.95 27.79 -1.77
N ARG A 427 8.21 27.38 -1.71
CA ARG A 427 9.23 27.75 -2.69
C ARG A 427 8.90 27.19 -4.08
N PHE A 428 8.66 25.90 -4.20
CA PHE A 428 8.49 25.26 -5.50
C PHE A 428 7.21 25.70 -6.22
N ILE A 429 6.07 25.65 -5.54
CA ILE A 429 4.78 25.98 -6.15
C ILE A 429 4.52 27.48 -6.12
N GLY A 430 4.79 28.15 -4.99
CA GLY A 430 4.51 29.56 -4.80
C GLY A 430 5.54 30.48 -5.47
N GLU A 431 6.81 30.35 -5.08
CA GLU A 431 7.86 31.28 -5.52
C GLU A 431 8.36 30.99 -6.94
N TRP A 432 8.63 29.71 -7.26
CA TRP A 432 9.13 29.32 -8.59
C TRP A 432 8.01 29.13 -9.61
N GLY A 433 6.77 28.89 -9.17
CA GLY A 433 5.59 28.85 -10.03
C GLY A 433 5.39 27.50 -10.76
N PHE A 434 5.91 26.40 -10.23
CA PHE A 434 5.61 25.06 -10.74
C PHE A 434 4.10 24.75 -10.63
N ALA A 435 3.56 24.05 -11.62
CA ALA A 435 2.16 23.64 -11.66
C ALA A 435 1.90 22.30 -10.96
N GLY A 436 2.96 21.57 -10.60
CA GLY A 436 2.87 20.30 -9.91
C GLY A 436 4.20 19.79 -9.41
N LEU A 437 4.15 18.74 -8.59
CA LEU A 437 5.31 17.99 -8.11
C LEU A 437 5.23 16.53 -8.52
N LYS A 438 6.37 15.95 -8.91
CA LYS A 438 6.60 14.51 -8.95
C LYS A 438 7.36 14.14 -7.66
N ILE A 439 6.65 13.53 -6.74
CA ILE A 439 7.14 13.15 -5.41
C ILE A 439 7.57 11.69 -5.51
N ASP A 440 8.87 11.42 -5.43
CA ASP A 440 9.45 10.14 -5.84
C ASP A 440 10.28 9.50 -4.73
N GLY A 441 10.27 8.17 -4.65
CA GLY A 441 11.08 7.40 -3.69
C GLY A 441 10.30 6.30 -2.98
N GLN A 442 10.83 5.07 -2.98
CA GLN A 442 10.23 3.94 -2.26
C GLN A 442 10.06 4.17 -0.75
N HIS A 443 10.92 5.00 -0.13
CA HIS A 443 10.86 5.32 1.30
C HIS A 443 9.64 6.17 1.69
N LEU A 444 8.94 6.74 0.70
CA LEU A 444 7.72 7.51 0.93
C LEU A 444 6.49 6.62 1.13
N ASN A 445 6.68 5.30 1.05
CA ASN A 445 5.61 4.31 1.23
C ASN A 445 5.52 3.79 2.67
N GLY A 446 6.61 3.90 3.45
CA GLY A 446 6.65 3.51 4.85
C GLY A 446 7.92 4.01 5.54
N VAL A 447 7.84 4.22 6.85
CA VAL A 447 8.97 4.62 7.71
C VAL A 447 9.08 3.70 8.92
N ALA A 448 10.28 3.60 9.49
CA ALA A 448 10.52 2.84 10.72
C ALA A 448 9.99 3.59 11.97
N PRO A 449 9.73 2.90 13.08
CA PRO A 449 9.50 3.55 14.38
C PRO A 449 10.72 4.39 14.80
N CYS A 450 10.49 5.60 15.31
CA CYS A 450 11.54 6.55 15.68
C CYS A 450 11.81 6.56 17.19
N TYR A 451 13.08 6.45 17.57
CA TYR A 451 13.55 6.47 18.97
C TYR A 451 14.38 7.71 19.29
N ASN A 452 14.38 8.72 18.40
CA ASN A 452 15.13 9.95 18.65
C ASN A 452 14.55 10.70 19.86
N PRO A 453 15.30 10.87 20.97
CA PRO A 453 14.79 11.51 22.17
C PRO A 453 14.43 12.99 21.96
N ALA A 454 14.99 13.65 20.94
CA ALA A 454 14.64 15.03 20.60
C ALA A 454 13.17 15.17 20.18
N HIS A 455 12.57 14.12 19.62
CA HIS A 455 11.20 14.16 19.09
C HIS A 455 10.13 13.94 20.16
N ARG A 456 10.51 13.38 21.32
CA ARG A 456 9.63 13.15 22.48
C ARG A 456 8.34 12.38 22.14
N HIS A 457 8.44 11.40 21.25
CA HIS A 457 7.34 10.49 20.94
C HIS A 457 6.80 9.80 22.19
N GLN A 458 5.48 9.67 22.34
CA GLN A 458 4.91 8.81 23.39
C GLN A 458 5.11 7.35 23.02
N ARG A 459 5.07 7.05 21.72
CA ARG A 459 5.33 5.74 21.14
C ARG A 459 6.21 5.89 19.89
N PRO A 460 7.23 5.04 19.70
CA PRO A 460 8.08 5.09 18.51
C PRO A 460 7.29 5.02 17.19
N GLU A 461 6.15 4.33 17.19
CA GLU A 461 5.28 4.16 16.01
C GLU A 461 4.60 5.46 15.54
N GLU A 462 4.65 6.55 16.32
CA GLU A 462 4.16 7.86 15.87
C GLU A 462 4.83 8.33 14.58
N SER A 463 6.10 7.97 14.32
CA SER A 463 6.74 8.25 13.03
C SER A 463 6.06 7.50 11.87
N VAL A 464 5.69 6.24 12.09
CA VAL A 464 4.99 5.39 11.11
C VAL A 464 3.63 5.99 10.75
N GLU A 465 2.91 6.47 11.75
CA GLU A 465 1.60 7.11 11.60
C GLU A 465 1.70 8.53 11.01
N GLY A 466 2.79 9.26 11.29
CA GLY A 466 2.99 10.65 10.89
C GLY A 466 3.45 10.87 9.45
N LEU A 467 3.88 9.82 8.73
CA LEU A 467 4.24 9.93 7.30
C LEU A 467 3.08 10.49 6.48
N GLN A 468 1.88 9.97 6.71
CA GLN A 468 0.67 10.39 6.00
C GLN A 468 0.32 11.84 6.30
N ASP A 469 0.50 12.26 7.56
CA ASP A 469 0.24 13.63 7.98
C ASP A 469 1.21 14.62 7.31
N LEU A 470 2.50 14.26 7.20
CA LEU A 470 3.48 15.06 6.47
C LEU A 470 3.13 15.18 4.98
N LEU A 471 2.81 14.06 4.31
CA LEU A 471 2.38 14.10 2.91
C LEU A 471 1.10 14.91 2.73
N HIS A 472 0.16 14.83 3.68
CA HIS A 472 -1.08 15.60 3.64
C HIS A 472 -0.85 17.10 3.89
N ALA A 473 0.08 17.47 4.77
CA ALA A 473 0.51 18.86 4.95
C ALA A 473 1.14 19.42 3.67
N MET A 474 1.96 18.62 3.01
CA MET A 474 2.56 18.94 1.71
C MET A 474 1.48 19.19 0.64
N PHE A 475 0.50 18.28 0.53
CA PHE A 475 -0.65 18.40 -0.39
C PHE A 475 -1.50 19.64 -0.11
N LYS A 476 -1.91 19.87 1.15
CA LYS A 476 -2.70 21.05 1.52
C LYS A 476 -1.98 22.36 1.24
N THR A 477 -0.66 22.40 1.50
CA THR A 477 0.16 23.58 1.21
C THR A 477 0.20 23.86 -0.29
N ALA A 478 0.39 22.82 -1.11
CA ALA A 478 0.39 22.94 -2.57
C ALA A 478 -0.97 23.41 -3.10
N VAL A 479 -2.08 22.81 -2.65
CA VAL A 479 -3.45 23.17 -3.07
C VAL A 479 -3.80 24.60 -2.68
N LYS A 480 -3.34 25.09 -1.52
CA LYS A 480 -3.56 26.48 -1.09
C LYS A 480 -2.88 27.48 -2.03
N LEU A 481 -1.72 27.13 -2.58
CA LEU A 481 -0.96 27.97 -3.50
C LEU A 481 -1.48 27.87 -4.94
N ASN A 482 -1.90 26.68 -5.35
CA ASN A 482 -2.48 26.40 -6.65
C ASN A 482 -3.59 25.33 -6.52
N PRO A 483 -4.88 25.71 -6.59
CA PRO A 483 -5.99 24.76 -6.50
C PRO A 483 -5.99 23.68 -7.58
N GLU A 484 -5.35 23.93 -8.73
CA GLU A 484 -5.22 22.99 -9.86
C GLU A 484 -3.87 22.26 -9.85
N VAL A 485 -3.15 22.25 -8.72
CA VAL A 485 -1.84 21.59 -8.62
C VAL A 485 -1.95 20.09 -8.87
N VAL A 486 -1.00 19.55 -9.63
CA VAL A 486 -0.85 18.09 -9.79
C VAL A 486 0.22 17.58 -8.83
N MET A 487 -0.17 16.67 -7.94
CA MET A 487 0.68 16.02 -6.95
C MET A 487 0.75 14.55 -7.33
N GLU A 488 1.79 14.20 -8.08
CA GLU A 488 2.10 12.82 -8.48
C GLU A 488 2.95 12.18 -7.39
N LEU A 489 2.49 11.07 -6.79
CA LEU A 489 3.27 10.34 -5.78
C LEU A 489 3.72 9.00 -6.37
N CYS A 490 5.03 8.76 -6.38
CA CYS A 490 5.69 7.63 -7.04
C CYS A 490 6.52 6.83 -6.00
N PRO A 491 6.06 5.67 -5.54
CA PRO A 491 6.79 4.84 -4.58
C PRO A 491 7.73 3.83 -5.27
N CYS A 492 8.36 4.23 -6.37
CA CYS A 492 9.29 3.46 -7.22
C CYS A 492 8.94 1.96 -7.41
N GLY A 493 7.81 1.67 -8.05
CA GLY A 493 7.37 0.31 -8.44
C GLY A 493 6.69 -0.51 -7.37
N THR A 494 6.74 -0.06 -6.12
CA THR A 494 6.12 -0.78 -5.01
C THR A 494 4.61 -0.58 -4.94
N SER A 495 3.90 -1.49 -4.27
CA SER A 495 2.46 -1.35 -4.05
C SER A 495 2.17 -0.16 -3.13
N TYR A 496 1.20 0.68 -3.47
CA TYR A 496 0.99 1.96 -2.79
C TYR A 496 0.53 1.78 -1.34
N CYS A 497 1.07 2.60 -0.45
CA CYS A 497 0.52 2.81 0.88
C CYS A 497 -0.84 3.49 0.76
N PHE A 498 -1.91 2.74 1.06
CA PHE A 498 -3.30 3.21 0.87
C PHE A 498 -3.56 4.55 1.58
N PHE A 499 -2.92 4.74 2.75
CA PHE A 499 -3.11 5.93 3.57
C PHE A 499 -2.50 7.20 2.95
N ASN A 500 -1.70 7.09 1.89
CA ASN A 500 -1.13 8.23 1.18
C ASN A 500 -2.10 8.79 0.12
N PHE A 501 -3.13 8.04 -0.31
CA PHE A 501 -4.06 8.47 -1.35
C PHE A 501 -4.81 9.79 -1.08
N PRO A 502 -5.15 10.17 0.16
CA PRO A 502 -5.71 11.49 0.45
C PRO A 502 -4.77 12.68 0.17
N SER A 503 -3.50 12.42 -0.14
CA SER A 503 -2.43 13.42 -0.26
C SER A 503 -1.82 13.50 -1.66
N MET A 504 -2.50 12.95 -2.66
CA MET A 504 -2.05 12.92 -4.06
C MET A 504 -3.26 12.97 -5.00
N ASN A 505 -3.04 13.36 -6.25
CA ASN A 505 -4.11 13.38 -7.25
C ASN A 505 -3.69 12.83 -8.62
N GLN A 506 -2.51 12.22 -8.72
CA GLN A 506 -2.05 11.44 -9.87
C GLN A 506 -1.15 10.30 -9.39
N ALA A 507 -1.29 9.10 -9.98
CA ALA A 507 -0.52 7.92 -9.59
C ALA A 507 0.17 7.30 -10.83
N PRO A 508 1.50 7.22 -10.91
CA PRO A 508 2.17 6.52 -11.99
C PRO A 508 2.20 5.01 -11.78
N ALA A 509 2.41 4.27 -12.86
CA ALA A 509 2.80 2.85 -12.81
C ALA A 509 4.11 2.67 -12.03
N SER A 510 4.92 3.73 -11.94
CA SER A 510 6.09 3.86 -11.08
C SER A 510 7.14 2.82 -11.48
N ASP A 511 8.00 3.17 -12.43
CA ASP A 511 9.04 2.29 -12.99
C ASP A 511 8.51 0.87 -13.34
N PRO A 512 7.52 0.73 -14.23
CA PRO A 512 7.09 -0.60 -14.67
C PRO A 512 8.24 -1.30 -15.42
N GLU A 513 8.39 -2.61 -15.22
CA GLU A 513 9.39 -3.42 -15.95
C GLU A 513 8.81 -4.13 -17.17
N SER A 514 7.50 -3.95 -17.42
CA SER A 514 6.81 -4.54 -18.55
C SER A 514 5.47 -3.86 -18.82
N SER A 515 4.97 -4.05 -20.04
CA SER A 515 3.60 -3.68 -20.41
C SER A 515 2.55 -4.40 -19.57
N TRP A 516 2.87 -5.60 -19.05
CA TRP A 516 2.02 -6.29 -18.08
C TRP A 516 1.87 -5.50 -16.79
N GLN A 517 2.96 -5.01 -16.22
CA GLN A 517 2.90 -4.21 -14.99
C GLN A 517 2.13 -2.91 -15.18
N VAL A 518 2.25 -2.24 -16.34
CA VAL A 518 1.44 -1.04 -16.66
C VAL A 518 -0.05 -1.34 -16.49
N ARG A 519 -0.54 -2.40 -17.12
CA ARG A 519 -1.97 -2.78 -17.06
C ARG A 519 -2.38 -3.26 -15.68
N LEU A 520 -1.53 -4.07 -15.05
CA LEU A 520 -1.80 -4.68 -13.76
C LEU A 520 -1.91 -3.62 -12.65
N LYS A 521 -0.94 -2.71 -12.59
CA LYS A 521 -0.91 -1.61 -11.63
C LYS A 521 -2.06 -0.65 -11.89
N GLY A 522 -2.35 -0.34 -13.16
CA GLY A 522 -3.50 0.49 -13.55
C GLY A 522 -4.84 -0.08 -13.10
N LYS A 523 -5.08 -1.39 -13.28
CA LYS A 523 -6.28 -2.06 -12.76
C LYS A 523 -6.39 -1.95 -11.24
N THR A 524 -5.29 -2.22 -10.54
CA THR A 524 -5.24 -2.19 -9.07
C THR A 524 -5.52 -0.78 -8.54
N LEU A 525 -4.87 0.24 -9.10
CA LEU A 525 -5.06 1.63 -8.71
C LEU A 525 -6.47 2.13 -9.05
N LYS A 526 -7.08 1.71 -10.15
CA LYS A 526 -8.49 2.01 -10.45
C LYS A 526 -9.45 1.35 -9.46
N GLY A 527 -9.13 0.19 -8.91
CA GLY A 527 -9.88 -0.40 -7.80
C GLY A 527 -9.76 0.42 -6.51
N LEU A 528 -8.55 0.88 -6.20
CA LEU A 528 -8.23 1.59 -4.96
C LEU A 528 -8.58 3.09 -4.95
N ILE A 529 -8.55 3.75 -6.10
CA ILE A 529 -8.82 5.19 -6.27
C ILE A 529 -10.21 5.41 -6.88
N GLY A 530 -10.67 4.48 -7.72
CA GLY A 530 -11.92 4.56 -8.46
C GLY A 530 -11.72 4.81 -9.96
N PRO A 531 -12.82 4.80 -10.75
CA PRO A 531 -12.75 4.88 -12.20
C PRO A 531 -12.19 6.21 -12.73
N GLY A 532 -12.26 7.27 -11.91
CA GLY A 532 -11.69 8.59 -12.23
C GLY A 532 -10.21 8.74 -11.89
N ALA A 533 -9.48 7.67 -11.56
CA ALA A 533 -8.05 7.78 -11.25
C ALA A 533 -7.26 8.39 -12.41
N ALA A 534 -6.50 9.45 -12.14
CA ALA A 534 -5.47 9.94 -13.05
C ALA A 534 -4.23 9.03 -12.92
N PHE A 535 -4.34 7.84 -13.52
CA PHE A 535 -3.26 6.86 -13.55
C PHE A 535 -2.36 7.13 -14.75
N ALA A 536 -1.07 7.37 -14.54
CA ALA A 536 -0.09 7.48 -15.62
C ALA A 536 0.57 6.12 -15.88
N GLY A 537 0.68 5.72 -17.14
CA GLY A 537 1.39 4.49 -17.53
C GLY A 537 2.89 4.52 -17.24
N ASP A 538 3.40 5.68 -16.79
CA ASP A 538 4.82 6.02 -16.71
C ASP A 538 5.47 6.08 -18.11
N HIS A 539 6.78 6.24 -18.16
CA HIS A 539 7.55 6.37 -19.40
C HIS A 539 7.36 5.16 -20.33
N VAL A 540 6.88 5.39 -21.56
CA VAL A 540 6.69 4.33 -22.58
C VAL A 540 7.99 3.56 -22.86
N GLU A 541 9.14 4.19 -22.69
CA GLU A 541 10.46 3.60 -22.89
C GLU A 541 10.77 2.48 -21.87
N LEU A 542 9.94 2.31 -20.84
CA LEU A 542 9.99 1.20 -19.87
C LEU A 542 8.99 0.07 -20.17
N SER A 543 8.10 0.28 -21.15
CA SER A 543 7.16 -0.75 -21.61
C SER A 543 7.85 -1.76 -22.54
N ASP A 544 7.17 -2.85 -22.86
CA ASP A 544 7.71 -3.89 -23.74
C ASP A 544 8.06 -3.28 -25.11
N GLY A 545 9.30 -3.44 -25.56
CA GLY A 545 9.78 -2.84 -26.83
C GLY A 545 10.16 -1.37 -26.75
N GLY A 546 9.78 -0.67 -25.67
CA GLY A 546 10.02 0.76 -25.48
C GLY A 546 9.09 1.67 -26.31
N ASP A 547 8.04 1.11 -26.91
CA ASP A 547 7.11 1.79 -27.82
C ASP A 547 5.62 1.38 -27.60
N ASP A 548 5.32 0.57 -26.59
CA ASP A 548 3.96 0.07 -26.32
C ASP A 548 3.09 1.09 -25.56
N PHE A 549 2.68 2.14 -26.28
CA PHE A 549 1.64 3.05 -25.81
C PHE A 549 0.28 2.37 -25.63
N ALA A 550 0.01 1.29 -26.37
CA ALA A 550 -1.31 0.64 -26.39
C ALA A 550 -1.68 0.07 -25.02
N SER A 551 -0.70 -0.42 -24.26
CA SER A 551 -0.91 -0.88 -22.88
C SER A 551 -1.34 0.20 -21.91
N THR A 552 -0.90 1.44 -22.13
CA THR A 552 -1.30 2.62 -21.36
C THR A 552 -2.66 3.13 -21.84
N VAL A 553 -2.79 3.37 -23.15
CA VAL A 553 -4.01 3.92 -23.76
C VAL A 553 -5.21 2.99 -23.59
N GLY A 554 -5.01 1.68 -23.79
CA GLY A 554 -6.08 0.67 -23.77
C GLY A 554 -6.81 0.54 -22.44
N ILE A 555 -6.18 0.96 -21.34
CA ILE A 555 -6.81 1.01 -20.02
C ILE A 555 -7.26 2.41 -19.64
N GLY A 556 -7.17 3.40 -20.53
CA GLY A 556 -7.50 4.81 -20.26
C GLY A 556 -6.58 5.42 -19.20
N ALA A 557 -5.27 5.27 -19.39
CA ALA A 557 -4.22 5.87 -18.56
C ALA A 557 -3.57 7.07 -19.29
N VAL A 558 -2.90 7.91 -18.52
CA VAL A 558 -2.14 9.07 -19.01
C VAL A 558 -0.85 8.59 -19.65
N VAL A 559 -0.60 9.03 -20.88
CA VAL A 559 0.64 8.73 -21.62
C VAL A 559 1.80 9.58 -21.10
N SER A 560 2.95 8.95 -20.92
CA SER A 560 4.19 9.63 -20.53
C SER A 560 5.34 9.08 -21.35
N THR A 561 6.30 9.94 -21.68
CA THR A 561 7.52 9.61 -22.42
C THR A 561 8.70 10.37 -21.85
N LYS A 562 9.90 9.81 -22.00
CA LYS A 562 11.17 10.43 -21.62
C LYS A 562 12.15 10.51 -22.80
N PHE A 563 11.65 10.70 -24.02
CA PHE A 563 12.53 10.87 -25.18
C PHE A 563 13.52 12.04 -24.98
N THR A 564 14.68 11.94 -25.62
CA THR A 564 15.67 13.02 -25.72
C THR A 564 15.63 13.65 -27.12
N TRP A 565 15.90 14.95 -27.17
CA TRP A 565 15.90 15.78 -28.38
C TRP A 565 16.77 17.05 -28.22
N PRO A 566 17.33 17.65 -29.28
CA PRO A 566 17.63 17.05 -30.58
C PRO A 566 18.84 16.11 -30.54
N ARG A 567 19.44 15.93 -29.36
CA ARG A 567 20.58 15.04 -29.12
C ARG A 567 20.40 14.29 -27.81
N ASP A 568 21.04 13.15 -27.72
CA ASP A 568 21.20 12.43 -26.47
C ASP A 568 22.66 12.56 -25.99
N PRO A 569 22.91 13.13 -24.80
CA PRO A 569 24.26 13.18 -24.24
C PRO A 569 24.76 11.79 -23.81
N LYS A 570 23.88 10.77 -23.77
CA LYS A 570 24.23 9.39 -23.41
C LYS A 570 24.53 8.58 -24.68
N PRO A 571 25.72 7.98 -24.81
CA PRO A 571 26.08 7.17 -25.97
C PRO A 571 25.53 5.73 -25.93
N LYS A 572 24.99 5.27 -24.80
CA LYS A 572 24.37 3.95 -24.62
C LYS A 572 22.91 4.13 -24.19
N ASP A 573 22.06 3.20 -24.59
CA ASP A 573 20.63 3.17 -24.23
C ASP A 573 19.91 4.49 -24.54
N SER A 574 20.15 5.00 -25.76
CA SER A 574 19.65 6.31 -26.16
C SER A 574 18.14 6.35 -26.31
N PHE A 575 17.55 7.39 -25.75
CA PHE A 575 16.15 7.75 -25.90
C PHE A 575 15.96 8.84 -26.96
N LEU A 576 16.93 9.04 -27.86
CA LEU A 576 16.82 10.01 -28.94
C LEU A 576 15.58 9.67 -29.78
N LEU A 577 14.70 10.66 -29.93
CA LEU A 577 13.52 10.54 -30.76
C LEU A 577 13.93 10.44 -32.24
N THR A 578 13.40 9.46 -32.96
CA THR A 578 13.60 9.25 -34.40
C THR A 578 12.26 9.35 -35.12
N PRO A 579 12.20 9.43 -36.46
CA PRO A 579 10.90 9.43 -37.17
C PRO A 579 10.04 8.19 -36.91
N GLU A 580 10.65 7.05 -36.62
CA GLU A 580 9.95 5.79 -36.32
C GLU A 580 9.40 5.73 -34.90
N ARG A 581 10.02 6.44 -33.95
CA ARG A 581 9.64 6.52 -32.53
C ARG A 581 8.73 7.72 -32.30
#